data_AF-A0A9E4K426-F1
#
_entry.id   AF-A0A9E4K426-F1
#
_cell.length_a   1.000
_cell.length_b   1.000
_cell.length_c   1.000
_cell.angle_alpha   90.00
_cell.angle_beta   90.00
_cell.angle_gamma   90.00
#
_symmetry.space_group_name_H-M   'P 1'
#
loop_
_entity.id
_entity.type
_entity.pdbx_description
1 polymer ?
#
loop_
_entity_poly.entity_id
_entity_poly.type
_entity_poly.pdbx_seq_one_letter_code
_entity_poly.pdbx_strand_id
1 'polypeptide(L)'
;MSALICQRILLKLSGEALMGEGDFGIDPGVLQRVAEEIRDLIDAGIQMGVVIGGGNIFRGAGLAQGGFDRVRGDQMGMLATVMNSLAMQDMLSRLGVEADVYSALAMPDVCESFTARDARRSLEQGRVAILAAGTGNPYFTTDSAASLRAVEIKADLLIKATKVNGVYSADPMKDPQATFYPRLTYDRALAENLQVMDATAIVLCRDNGMPLRIMNINDPGALMRLMRGEAIGSLVEKGD
;
A
#
# COMPACT_ATOMS: atom_id res chain seq x y z
N MET A 1 4.17 27.35 -5.46
CA MET A 1 3.82 25.92 -5.32
C MET A 1 2.43 25.86 -4.72
N SER A 2 1.50 25.08 -5.29
CA SER A 2 0.22 24.79 -4.63
C SER A 2 0.50 24.09 -3.31
N ALA A 3 -0.21 24.45 -2.25
CA ALA A 3 -0.09 23.75 -0.96
C ALA A 3 -0.47 22.27 -1.15
N LEU A 4 0.38 21.37 -0.66
CA LEU A 4 0.09 19.94 -0.63
C LEU A 4 -0.91 19.65 0.50
N ILE A 5 -1.80 18.66 0.33
CA ILE A 5 -2.83 18.35 1.33
C ILE A 5 -2.27 17.71 2.61
N CYS A 6 -1.09 17.11 2.54
CA CYS A 6 -0.40 16.50 3.67
C CYS A 6 1.10 16.33 3.37
N GLN A 7 1.88 15.99 4.40
CA GLN A 7 3.34 15.91 4.29
C GLN A 7 3.86 14.48 4.27
N ARG A 8 3.24 13.56 5.02
CA ARG A 8 3.67 12.16 5.13
C ARG A 8 2.56 11.21 4.74
N ILE A 9 2.83 10.32 3.80
CA ILE A 9 1.86 9.31 3.37
C ILE A 9 2.43 7.90 3.45
N LEU A 10 1.53 6.92 3.53
CA LEU A 10 1.86 5.53 3.26
C LEU A 10 1.12 5.07 2.01
N LEU A 11 1.85 4.70 0.97
CA LEU A 11 1.31 4.11 -0.25
C LEU A 11 1.32 2.59 -0.14
N LYS A 12 0.14 1.97 -0.17
CA LYS A 12 -0.02 0.52 -0.26
C LYS A 12 -0.31 0.10 -1.68
N LEU A 13 0.57 -0.72 -2.24
CA LEU A 13 0.44 -1.36 -3.54
C LEU A 13 0.05 -2.84 -3.37
N SER A 14 -0.86 -3.33 -4.21
CA SER A 14 -1.01 -4.79 -4.36
C SER A 14 0.21 -5.34 -5.08
N GLY A 15 0.68 -6.54 -4.71
CA GLY A 15 1.73 -7.22 -5.48
C GLY A 15 1.29 -7.47 -6.93
N GLU A 16 0.01 -7.81 -7.13
CA GLU A 16 -0.58 -8.00 -8.46
C GLU A 16 -0.54 -6.74 -9.34
N ALA A 17 -0.44 -5.55 -8.73
CA ALA A 17 -0.30 -4.32 -9.49
C ALA A 17 1.05 -4.26 -10.22
N LEU A 18 2.05 -5.03 -9.77
CA LEU A 18 3.38 -5.07 -10.39
C LEU A 18 3.51 -6.07 -11.54
N MET A 19 2.48 -6.87 -11.86
CA MET A 19 2.59 -7.90 -12.92
C MET A 19 2.38 -7.36 -14.35
N GLY A 20 1.88 -6.14 -14.49
CA GLY A 20 1.48 -5.62 -15.81
C GLY A 20 0.43 -6.50 -16.49
N GLU A 21 0.70 -6.91 -17.72
CA GLU A 21 -0.13 -7.84 -18.50
C GLU A 21 0.21 -9.32 -18.24
N GLY A 22 1.27 -9.59 -17.45
CA GLY A 22 1.69 -10.95 -17.11
C GLY A 22 0.85 -11.58 -15.98
N ASP A 23 0.95 -12.91 -15.88
CA ASP A 23 0.25 -13.70 -14.86
C ASP A 23 1.08 -13.93 -13.57
N PHE A 24 2.38 -13.61 -13.61
CA PHE A 24 3.33 -13.86 -12.52
C PHE A 24 4.54 -12.92 -12.59
N GLY A 25 5.15 -12.62 -11.43
CA GLY A 25 6.43 -11.93 -11.34
C GLY A 25 6.31 -10.40 -11.28
N ILE A 26 7.32 -9.70 -11.76
CA ILE A 26 7.41 -8.23 -11.71
C ILE A 26 7.66 -7.73 -13.13
N ASP A 27 6.75 -6.89 -13.62
CA ASP A 27 6.88 -6.17 -14.88
C ASP A 27 7.78 -4.95 -14.69
N PRO A 28 8.92 -4.86 -15.40
CA PRO A 28 9.86 -3.74 -15.24
C PRO A 28 9.26 -2.38 -15.62
N GLY A 29 8.36 -2.33 -16.60
CA GLY A 29 7.74 -1.10 -17.06
C GLY A 29 6.76 -0.54 -16.05
N VAL A 30 5.95 -1.42 -15.44
CA VAL A 30 5.06 -1.02 -14.33
C VAL A 30 5.86 -0.60 -13.10
N LEU A 31 6.90 -1.36 -12.76
CA LEU A 31 7.78 -1.02 -11.64
C LEU A 31 8.43 0.36 -11.84
N GLN A 32 8.96 0.62 -13.03
CA GLN A 32 9.55 1.91 -13.40
C GLN A 32 8.53 3.04 -13.30
N ARG A 33 7.33 2.88 -13.88
CA ARG A 33 6.26 3.88 -13.82
C ARG A 33 5.90 4.25 -12.39
N VAL A 34 5.73 3.26 -11.52
CA VAL A 34 5.40 3.50 -10.10
C VAL A 34 6.56 4.19 -9.38
N ALA A 35 7.81 3.81 -9.66
CA ALA A 35 8.98 4.45 -9.08
C ALA A 35 9.13 5.91 -9.53
N GLU A 36 8.79 6.23 -10.79
CA GLU A 36 8.73 7.60 -11.30
C GLU A 36 7.66 8.44 -10.58
N GLU A 37 6.47 7.89 -10.34
CA GLU A 37 5.44 8.57 -9.55
C GLU A 37 5.88 8.82 -8.10
N ILE A 38 6.61 7.87 -7.49
CA ILE A 38 7.19 8.05 -6.15
C ILE A 38 8.26 9.15 -6.16
N ARG A 39 9.16 9.17 -7.16
CA ARG A 39 10.17 10.22 -7.33
C ARG A 39 9.52 11.59 -7.39
N ASP A 40 8.49 11.76 -8.21
CA ASP A 40 7.83 13.05 -8.37
C ASP A 40 7.23 13.56 -7.04
N LEU A 41 6.77 12.67 -6.16
CA LEU A 41 6.30 13.02 -4.81
C LEU A 41 7.46 13.39 -3.86
N ILE A 42 8.57 12.65 -3.92
CA ILE A 42 9.78 12.96 -3.15
C ILE A 42 10.35 14.33 -3.55
N ASP A 43 10.40 14.63 -4.85
CA ASP A 43 10.85 15.92 -5.39
C ASP A 43 9.93 17.07 -4.94
N ALA A 44 8.66 16.79 -4.66
CA ALA A 44 7.71 17.73 -4.08
C ALA A 44 7.82 17.88 -2.55
N GLY A 45 8.73 17.14 -1.90
CA GLY A 45 8.98 17.20 -0.45
C GLY A 45 8.08 16.30 0.40
N ILE A 46 7.38 15.33 -0.21
CA ILE A 46 6.51 14.39 0.49
C ILE A 46 7.35 13.27 1.09
N GLN A 47 7.05 12.91 2.34
CA GLN A 47 7.67 11.78 3.02
C GLN A 47 6.91 10.49 2.71
N MET A 48 7.58 9.55 2.03
CA MET A 48 6.95 8.38 1.42
C MET A 48 7.25 7.07 2.16
N GLY A 49 6.24 6.53 2.85
CA GLY A 49 6.20 5.12 3.24
C GLY A 49 5.58 4.27 2.13
N VAL A 50 6.09 3.07 1.89
CA VAL A 50 5.55 2.15 0.87
C VAL A 50 5.35 0.76 1.46
N VAL A 51 4.20 0.14 1.19
CA VAL A 51 3.95 -1.29 1.48
C VAL A 51 3.54 -1.97 0.19
N ILE A 52 4.20 -3.08 -0.15
CA ILE A 52 3.93 -3.84 -1.38
C ILE A 52 3.47 -5.25 -1.02
N GLY A 53 2.31 -5.67 -1.53
CA GLY A 53 1.82 -7.05 -1.37
C GLY A 53 2.67 -8.07 -2.13
N GLY A 54 2.51 -9.36 -1.81
CA GLY A 54 3.29 -10.45 -2.43
C GLY A 54 2.53 -11.28 -3.47
N GLY A 55 1.28 -10.91 -3.79
CA GLY A 55 0.34 -11.73 -4.58
C GLY A 55 0.78 -12.06 -6.02
N ASN A 56 1.78 -11.36 -6.55
CA ASN A 56 2.38 -11.60 -7.85
C ASN A 56 3.43 -12.73 -7.87
N ILE A 57 4.04 -13.03 -6.73
CA ILE A 57 5.03 -14.10 -6.57
C ILE A 57 4.41 -15.27 -5.79
N PHE A 58 3.54 -14.97 -4.82
CA PHE A 58 2.93 -15.99 -3.99
C PHE A 58 1.44 -15.70 -3.75
N ARG A 59 0.57 -16.58 -4.24
CA ARG A 59 -0.89 -16.54 -4.02
C ARG A 59 -1.28 -17.63 -3.00
N GLY A 60 -1.22 -17.30 -1.72
CA GLY A 60 -1.50 -18.25 -0.63
C GLY A 60 -2.88 -18.93 -0.72
N ALA A 61 -3.90 -18.25 -1.25
CA ALA A 61 -5.25 -18.80 -1.40
C ALA A 61 -5.31 -20.01 -2.37
N GLY A 62 -4.48 -20.02 -3.43
CA GLY A 62 -4.44 -21.14 -4.38
C GLY A 62 -3.78 -22.39 -3.80
N LEU A 63 -2.78 -22.21 -2.92
CA LEU A 63 -2.06 -23.32 -2.28
C LEU A 63 -2.77 -23.85 -1.03
N ALA A 64 -3.52 -23.02 -0.31
CA ALA A 64 -4.38 -23.48 0.77
C ALA A 64 -5.46 -24.47 0.28
N GLN A 65 -5.97 -24.28 -0.94
CA GLN A 65 -6.86 -25.25 -1.60
C GLN A 65 -6.15 -26.58 -1.93
N GLY A 66 -4.82 -26.55 -2.07
CA GLY A 66 -3.97 -27.72 -2.26
C GLY A 66 -3.53 -28.43 -0.97
N GLY A 67 -4.08 -28.06 0.20
CA GLY A 67 -3.80 -28.72 1.48
C GLY A 67 -2.53 -28.25 2.20
N PHE A 68 -1.95 -27.12 1.80
CA PHE A 68 -0.79 -26.54 2.48
C PHE A 68 -1.16 -25.90 3.82
N ASP A 69 -0.24 -25.98 4.79
CA ASP A 69 -0.36 -25.30 6.08
C ASP A 69 -0.44 -23.78 5.88
N ARG A 70 -1.46 -23.16 6.51
CA ARG A 70 -1.76 -21.74 6.36
C ARG A 70 -0.61 -20.86 6.84
N VAL A 71 0.02 -21.21 7.95
CA VAL A 71 1.13 -20.43 8.53
C VAL A 71 2.32 -20.39 7.58
N ARG A 72 2.70 -21.54 7.01
CA ARG A 72 3.76 -21.61 5.99
C ARG A 72 3.42 -20.81 4.74
N GLY A 73 2.17 -20.88 4.28
CA GLY A 73 1.71 -20.07 3.16
C GLY A 73 1.87 -18.57 3.41
N ASP A 74 1.44 -18.08 4.57
CA ASP A 74 1.57 -16.65 4.91
C ASP A 74 3.05 -16.25 5.04
N GLN A 75 3.93 -17.13 5.56
CA GLN A 75 5.38 -16.89 5.59
C GLN A 75 5.98 -16.76 4.19
N MET A 76 5.60 -17.64 3.25
CA MET A 76 6.01 -17.50 1.84
C MET A 76 5.50 -16.20 1.23
N GLY A 77 4.27 -15.80 1.55
CA GLY A 77 3.71 -14.49 1.19
C GLY A 77 4.53 -13.33 1.74
N MET A 78 4.96 -13.38 3.01
CA MET A 78 5.83 -12.37 3.61
C MET A 78 7.18 -12.28 2.87
N LEU A 79 7.81 -13.40 2.52
CA LEU A 79 9.04 -13.39 1.73
C LEU A 79 8.84 -12.79 0.33
N ALA A 80 7.71 -13.08 -0.32
CA ALA A 80 7.36 -12.46 -1.60
C ALA A 80 7.25 -10.92 -1.50
N THR A 81 6.73 -10.37 -0.40
CA THR A 81 6.72 -8.91 -0.19
C THR A 81 8.14 -8.32 -0.08
N VAL A 82 9.08 -9.05 0.52
CA VAL A 82 10.49 -8.64 0.61
C VAL A 82 11.12 -8.61 -0.78
N MET A 83 10.89 -9.63 -1.60
CA MET A 83 11.38 -9.67 -2.98
C MET A 83 10.89 -8.47 -3.81
N ASN A 84 9.60 -8.15 -3.72
CA ASN A 84 9.05 -6.96 -4.38
C ASN A 84 9.65 -5.65 -3.85
N SER A 85 9.92 -5.58 -2.55
CA SER A 85 10.49 -4.40 -1.91
C SER A 85 11.92 -4.14 -2.38
N LEU A 86 12.74 -5.19 -2.52
CA LEU A 86 14.10 -5.11 -3.07
C LEU A 86 14.08 -4.66 -4.54
N ALA A 87 13.14 -5.18 -5.34
CA ALA A 87 12.99 -4.74 -6.73
C ALA A 87 12.62 -3.25 -6.83
N MET A 88 11.69 -2.79 -6.00
CA MET A 88 11.33 -1.36 -5.93
C MET A 88 12.51 -0.50 -5.46
N GLN A 89 13.27 -0.95 -4.46
CA GLN A 89 14.47 -0.24 -3.98
C GLN A 89 15.50 -0.06 -5.10
N ASP A 90 15.80 -1.12 -5.86
CA ASP A 90 16.73 -1.04 -7.00
C ASP A 90 16.23 -0.06 -8.07
N MET A 91 14.94 -0.11 -8.40
CA MET A 91 14.35 0.81 -9.38
C MET A 91 14.43 2.27 -8.93
N LEU A 92 14.09 2.56 -7.67
CA LEU A 92 14.21 3.90 -7.09
C LEU A 92 15.65 4.40 -7.11
N SER A 93 16.61 3.54 -6.76
CA SER A 93 18.04 3.85 -6.80
C SER A 93 18.51 4.25 -8.20
N ARG A 94 18.06 3.54 -9.24
CA ARG A 94 18.35 3.88 -10.66
C ARG A 94 17.78 5.25 -11.07
N LEU A 95 16.72 5.70 -10.40
CA LEU A 95 16.11 7.02 -10.59
C LEU A 95 16.71 8.10 -9.68
N GLY A 96 17.75 7.77 -8.90
CA GLY A 96 18.41 8.70 -7.97
C GLY A 96 17.65 8.94 -6.67
N VAL A 97 16.66 8.10 -6.35
CA VAL A 97 15.88 8.19 -5.12
C VAL A 97 16.46 7.22 -4.08
N GLU A 98 16.88 7.76 -2.94
CA GLU A 98 17.32 6.94 -1.81
C GLU A 98 16.12 6.24 -1.15
N ALA A 99 16.23 4.93 -0.94
CA ALA A 99 15.19 4.11 -0.33
C ALA A 99 15.79 3.06 0.62
N ASP A 100 15.17 2.90 1.78
CA ASP A 100 15.54 1.91 2.79
C ASP A 100 14.43 0.86 2.89
N VAL A 101 14.78 -0.43 2.85
CA VAL A 101 13.85 -1.55 3.04
C VAL A 101 13.90 -2.00 4.49
N TYR A 102 12.74 -2.00 5.15
CA TYR A 102 12.54 -2.47 6.52
C TYR A 102 11.61 -3.68 6.53
N SER A 103 12.09 -4.81 7.05
CA SER A 103 11.31 -6.03 7.17
C SER A 103 10.79 -6.25 8.59
N ALA A 104 9.53 -6.69 8.70
CA ALA A 104 8.96 -7.17 9.98
C ALA A 104 9.59 -8.48 10.47
N LEU A 105 10.27 -9.23 9.57
CA LEU A 105 11.05 -10.41 9.90
C LEU A 105 12.54 -10.05 9.82
N ALA A 106 13.33 -10.46 10.81
CA ALA A 106 14.78 -10.23 10.77
C ALA A 106 15.42 -10.99 9.60
N MET A 107 16.07 -10.26 8.69
CA MET A 107 16.76 -10.81 7.52
C MET A 107 18.15 -10.17 7.39
N PRO A 108 19.12 -10.60 8.23
CA PRO A 108 20.49 -10.11 8.17
C PRO A 108 21.05 -10.19 6.75
N ASP A 109 21.86 -9.22 6.37
CA ASP A 109 22.50 -9.08 5.05
C ASP A 109 21.56 -8.79 3.86
N VAL A 110 20.23 -8.80 4.08
CA VAL A 110 19.23 -8.55 3.01
C VAL A 110 18.58 -7.18 3.17
N CYS A 111 18.06 -6.86 4.36
CA CYS A 111 17.40 -5.60 4.63
C CYS A 111 17.35 -5.28 6.12
N GLU A 112 17.03 -4.04 6.46
CA GLU A 112 16.96 -3.58 7.85
C GLU A 112 15.78 -4.22 8.58
N SER A 113 15.93 -4.46 9.88
CA SER A 113 14.78 -4.85 10.70
C SER A 113 13.91 -3.63 10.99
N PHE A 114 12.59 -3.78 10.89
CA PHE A 114 11.69 -2.67 11.12
C PHE A 114 11.72 -2.18 12.57
N THR A 115 12.00 -0.90 12.74
CA THR A 115 11.56 -0.14 13.90
C THR A 115 10.86 1.13 13.44
N ALA A 116 9.77 1.51 14.13
CA ALA A 116 9.05 2.73 13.81
C ALA A 116 9.93 3.99 13.93
N ARG A 117 10.97 3.95 14.76
CA ARG A 117 11.91 5.06 14.94
C ARG A 117 12.81 5.22 13.71
N ASP A 118 13.38 4.12 13.23
CA ASP A 118 14.37 4.18 12.16
C ASP A 118 13.68 4.45 10.82
N ALA A 119 12.51 3.84 10.58
CA ALA A 119 11.68 4.18 9.41
C ALA A 119 11.28 5.67 9.40
N ARG A 120 10.89 6.25 10.55
CA ARG A 120 10.59 7.70 10.65
C ARG A 120 11.81 8.57 10.38
N ARG A 121 12.99 8.16 10.82
CA ARG A 121 14.24 8.89 10.55
C ARG A 121 14.54 8.94 9.06
N SER A 122 14.40 7.82 8.33
CA SER A 122 14.61 7.82 6.88
C SER A 122 13.62 8.72 6.15
N LEU A 123 12.34 8.70 6.56
CA LEU A 123 11.32 9.61 6.03
C LEU A 123 11.68 11.09 6.28
N GLU A 124 12.17 11.42 7.49
CA GLU A 124 12.60 12.78 7.85
C GLU A 124 13.84 13.24 7.07
N GLN A 125 14.65 12.32 6.57
CA GLN A 125 15.81 12.58 5.71
C GLN A 125 15.46 12.68 4.23
N GLY A 126 14.17 12.53 3.86
CA GLY A 126 13.71 12.57 2.47
C GLY A 126 13.90 11.25 1.72
N ARG A 127 14.18 10.15 2.44
CA ARG A 127 14.29 8.81 1.87
C ARG A 127 12.95 8.11 1.85
N VAL A 128 12.76 7.19 0.90
CA VAL A 128 11.59 6.32 0.85
C VAL A 128 11.76 5.19 1.87
N ALA A 129 10.77 4.96 2.73
CA ALA A 129 10.76 3.81 3.65
C ALA A 129 9.86 2.70 3.09
N ILE A 130 10.45 1.61 2.59
CA ILE A 130 9.73 0.46 2.04
C ILE A 130 9.56 -0.59 3.16
N LEU A 131 8.32 -0.92 3.50
CA LEU A 131 7.96 -1.71 4.68
C LEU A 131 7.46 -3.09 4.23
N ALA A 132 8.31 -4.10 4.45
CA ALA A 132 8.15 -5.46 3.96
C ALA A 132 7.77 -6.46 5.06
N ALA A 133 7.46 -7.68 4.65
CA ALA A 133 7.03 -8.81 5.48
C ALA A 133 5.75 -8.55 6.30
N GLY A 134 4.94 -7.58 5.89
CA GLY A 134 3.64 -7.28 6.50
C GLY A 134 3.73 -6.96 7.99
N THR A 135 2.91 -7.63 8.80
CA THR A 135 2.93 -7.52 10.27
C THR A 135 3.98 -8.42 10.92
N GLY A 136 4.67 -9.27 10.14
CA GLY A 136 5.53 -10.34 10.64
C GLY A 136 4.75 -11.56 11.17
N ASN A 137 3.42 -11.54 11.11
CA ASN A 137 2.56 -12.57 11.69
C ASN A 137 1.64 -13.20 10.62
N PRO A 138 1.46 -14.53 10.62
CA PRO A 138 0.42 -15.20 9.83
C PRO A 138 -0.99 -14.71 10.18
N TYR A 139 -1.96 -15.01 9.31
CA TYR A 139 -3.38 -14.62 9.41
C TYR A 139 -3.70 -13.13 9.21
N PHE A 140 -2.69 -12.29 9.01
CA PHE A 140 -2.87 -10.88 8.67
C PHE A 140 -2.68 -10.62 7.18
N THR A 141 -3.41 -9.64 6.65
CA THR A 141 -3.25 -9.22 5.26
C THR A 141 -2.19 -8.13 5.15
N THR A 142 -1.78 -7.83 3.91
CA THR A 142 -0.96 -6.65 3.63
C THR A 142 -1.70 -5.33 3.90
N ASP A 143 -3.04 -5.33 3.84
CA ASP A 143 -3.83 -4.14 4.19
C ASP A 143 -3.80 -3.90 5.71
N SER A 144 -3.84 -4.96 6.54
CA SER A 144 -3.64 -4.84 7.99
C SER A 144 -2.24 -4.29 8.31
N ALA A 145 -1.21 -4.76 7.59
CA ALA A 145 0.15 -4.26 7.74
C ALA A 145 0.26 -2.78 7.34
N ALA A 146 -0.31 -2.37 6.21
CA ALA A 146 -0.28 -0.99 5.77
C ALA A 146 -0.99 -0.05 6.75
N SER A 147 -2.11 -0.48 7.32
CA SER A 147 -2.83 0.25 8.37
C SER A 147 -1.98 0.41 9.62
N LEU A 148 -1.33 -0.67 10.08
CA LEU A 148 -0.44 -0.66 11.24
C LEU A 148 0.75 0.28 11.02
N ARG A 149 1.45 0.11 9.89
CA ARG A 149 2.64 0.88 9.57
C ARG A 149 2.33 2.35 9.39
N ALA A 150 1.19 2.71 8.78
CA ALA A 150 0.78 4.09 8.61
C ALA A 150 0.65 4.80 9.97
N VAL A 151 0.04 4.12 10.95
CA VAL A 151 -0.07 4.63 12.33
C VAL A 151 1.30 4.76 12.99
N GLU A 152 2.15 3.73 12.91
CA GLU A 152 3.47 3.72 13.56
C GLU A 152 4.45 4.78 13.01
N ILE A 153 4.42 5.02 11.69
CA ILE A 153 5.22 6.06 11.05
C ILE A 153 4.57 7.44 11.15
N LYS A 154 3.37 7.54 11.75
CA LYS A 154 2.58 8.78 11.84
C LYS A 154 2.31 9.41 10.47
N ALA A 155 1.85 8.60 9.52
CA ALA A 155 1.37 9.12 8.25
C ALA A 155 0.13 9.99 8.47
N ASP A 156 -0.01 11.02 7.64
CA ASP A 156 -1.21 11.87 7.58
C ASP A 156 -2.30 11.21 6.74
N LEU A 157 -1.91 10.34 5.79
CA LEU A 157 -2.81 9.65 4.87
C LEU A 157 -2.28 8.27 4.51
N LEU A 158 -3.13 7.24 4.63
CA LEU A 158 -2.92 5.94 4.00
C LEU A 158 -3.56 5.94 2.61
N ILE A 159 -2.81 5.59 1.58
CA ILE A 159 -3.32 5.46 0.20
C ILE A 159 -3.28 3.99 -0.20
N LYS A 160 -4.43 3.40 -0.47
CA LYS A 160 -4.56 2.06 -1.06
C LYS A 160 -4.75 2.18 -2.57
N ALA A 161 -3.69 1.85 -3.30
CA ALA A 161 -3.70 1.79 -4.75
C ALA A 161 -4.39 0.49 -5.22
N THR A 162 -5.38 0.64 -6.10
CA THR A 162 -6.19 -0.46 -6.64
C THR A 162 -6.32 -0.33 -8.17
N LYS A 163 -7.04 -1.29 -8.79
CA LYS A 163 -7.36 -1.24 -10.24
C LYS A 163 -8.67 -0.50 -10.54
N VAL A 164 -9.45 -0.13 -9.52
CA VAL A 164 -10.72 0.59 -9.64
C VAL A 164 -10.59 2.00 -9.10
N ASN A 165 -11.52 2.88 -9.46
CA ASN A 165 -11.40 4.30 -9.13
C ASN A 165 -11.62 4.62 -7.65
N GLY A 166 -12.16 3.69 -6.85
CA GLY A 166 -12.36 3.86 -5.41
C GLY A 166 -13.30 2.80 -4.86
N VAL A 167 -14.12 3.18 -3.89
CA VAL A 167 -15.10 2.31 -3.25
C VAL A 167 -16.44 2.39 -3.98
N TYR A 168 -17.02 1.22 -4.22
CA TYR A 168 -18.31 1.06 -4.88
C TYR A 168 -19.23 0.18 -4.01
N SER A 169 -20.55 0.27 -4.24
CA SER A 169 -21.54 -0.59 -3.59
C SER A 169 -21.41 -2.07 -3.96
N ALA A 170 -20.87 -2.37 -5.14
CA ALA A 170 -20.57 -3.70 -5.64
C ALA A 170 -19.34 -3.65 -6.56
N ASP A 171 -18.85 -4.80 -7.03
CA ASP A 171 -17.74 -4.85 -7.99
C ASP A 171 -18.16 -4.21 -9.33
N PRO A 172 -17.62 -3.02 -9.69
CA PRO A 172 -18.07 -2.28 -10.87
C PRO A 172 -17.71 -2.98 -12.18
N MET A 173 -16.83 -3.98 -12.15
CA MET A 173 -16.50 -4.79 -13.33
C MET A 173 -17.52 -5.90 -13.58
N LYS A 174 -18.35 -6.23 -12.59
CA LYS A 174 -19.36 -7.30 -12.66
C LYS A 174 -20.78 -6.78 -12.58
N ASP A 175 -20.99 -5.68 -11.86
CA ASP A 175 -22.29 -5.05 -11.66
C ASP A 175 -22.30 -3.64 -12.27
N PRO A 176 -23.03 -3.43 -13.38
CA PRO A 176 -23.15 -2.11 -14.01
C PRO A 176 -23.96 -1.11 -13.16
N GLN A 177 -24.68 -1.56 -12.12
CA GLN A 177 -25.42 -0.70 -11.18
C GLN A 177 -24.57 -0.29 -9.97
N ALA A 178 -23.30 -0.70 -9.91
CA ALA A 178 -22.39 -0.35 -8.83
C ALA A 178 -22.27 1.18 -8.68
N THR A 179 -22.63 1.69 -7.51
CA THR A 179 -22.63 3.12 -7.20
C THR A 179 -21.30 3.51 -6.56
N PHE A 180 -20.66 4.55 -7.09
CA PHE A 180 -19.40 5.08 -6.57
C PHE A 180 -19.61 5.95 -5.32
N TYR A 181 -18.73 5.81 -4.34
CA TYR A 181 -18.73 6.61 -3.13
C TYR A 181 -17.50 7.52 -3.06
N PRO A 182 -17.63 8.85 -3.24
CA PRO A 182 -16.48 9.77 -3.13
C PRO A 182 -15.99 9.95 -1.69
N ARG A 183 -16.88 9.84 -0.70
CA ARG A 183 -16.57 9.92 0.74
C ARG A 183 -17.42 8.92 1.52
N LEU A 184 -16.82 8.27 2.52
CA LEU A 184 -17.46 7.32 3.41
C LEU A 184 -16.88 7.43 4.83
N THR A 185 -17.66 7.05 5.82
CA THR A 185 -17.13 6.82 7.18
C THR A 185 -16.73 5.37 7.35
N TYR A 186 -15.79 5.08 8.25
CA TYR A 186 -15.42 3.71 8.58
C TYR A 186 -16.60 2.85 9.06
N ASP A 187 -17.48 3.42 9.88
CA ASP A 187 -18.64 2.69 10.40
C ASP A 187 -19.64 2.36 9.29
N ARG A 188 -19.82 3.26 8.31
CA ARG A 188 -20.63 2.97 7.13
C ARG A 188 -20.01 1.86 6.28
N ALA A 189 -18.70 1.90 6.06
CA ALA A 189 -18.01 0.87 5.29
C ALA A 189 -18.15 -0.52 5.93
N LEU A 190 -18.10 -0.60 7.28
CA LEU A 190 -18.32 -1.84 8.03
C LEU A 190 -19.80 -2.28 7.98
N ALA A 191 -20.74 -1.35 8.20
CA ALA A 191 -22.17 -1.66 8.24
C ALA A 191 -22.71 -2.14 6.89
N GLU A 192 -22.25 -1.54 5.78
CA GLU A 192 -22.61 -1.92 4.42
C GLU A 192 -21.72 -3.04 3.85
N ASN A 193 -20.75 -3.56 4.62
CA ASN A 193 -19.80 -4.59 4.20
C ASN A 193 -19.08 -4.25 2.87
N LEU A 194 -18.74 -2.98 2.69
CA LEU A 194 -18.09 -2.49 1.48
C LEU A 194 -16.67 -3.04 1.37
N GLN A 195 -16.27 -3.44 0.16
CA GLN A 195 -14.98 -4.05 -0.12
C GLN A 195 -13.84 -3.03 -0.17
N VAL A 196 -13.52 -2.44 1.00
CA VAL A 196 -12.46 -1.44 1.16
C VAL A 196 -11.12 -2.12 1.46
N MET A 197 -11.07 -2.84 2.58
CA MET A 197 -9.98 -3.69 3.09
C MET A 197 -10.60 -4.79 3.96
N ASP A 198 -9.81 -5.70 4.52
CA ASP A 198 -10.32 -6.58 5.58
C ASP A 198 -10.75 -5.78 6.82
N ALA A 199 -11.67 -6.35 7.61
CA ALA A 199 -12.24 -5.69 8.78
C ALA A 199 -11.17 -5.27 9.81
N THR A 200 -10.11 -6.08 9.99
CA THR A 200 -9.02 -5.77 10.93
C THR A 200 -8.27 -4.51 10.51
N ALA A 201 -7.95 -4.37 9.23
CA ALA A 201 -7.33 -3.17 8.68
C ALA A 201 -8.22 -1.92 8.86
N ILE A 202 -9.52 -2.04 8.57
CA ILE A 202 -10.49 -0.96 8.72
C ILE A 202 -10.58 -0.48 10.17
N VAL A 203 -10.75 -1.41 11.12
CA VAL A 203 -10.86 -1.10 12.55
C VAL A 203 -9.59 -0.41 13.05
N LEU A 204 -8.41 -0.88 12.63
CA LEU A 204 -7.14 -0.27 13.01
C LEU A 204 -7.03 1.18 12.54
N CYS A 205 -7.44 1.49 11.30
CA CYS A 205 -7.47 2.87 10.82
C CYS A 205 -8.49 3.72 11.59
N ARG A 206 -9.71 3.21 11.79
CA ARG A 206 -10.80 3.91 12.50
C ARG A 206 -10.39 4.30 13.91
N ASP A 207 -9.89 3.34 14.67
CA ASP A 207 -9.60 3.53 16.09
C ASP A 207 -8.43 4.50 16.31
N ASN A 208 -7.55 4.66 15.30
CA ASN A 208 -6.44 5.61 15.31
C ASN A 208 -6.71 6.89 14.51
N GLY A 209 -7.92 7.07 13.95
CA GLY A 209 -8.26 8.24 13.14
C GLY A 209 -7.40 8.43 11.89
N MET A 210 -6.80 7.36 11.36
CA MET A 210 -5.97 7.39 10.16
C MET A 210 -6.86 7.56 8.93
N PRO A 211 -6.78 8.64 8.15
CA PRO A 211 -7.55 8.77 6.92
C PRO A 211 -7.06 7.78 5.85
N LEU A 212 -7.98 7.20 5.10
CA LEU A 212 -7.69 6.27 4.01
C LEU A 212 -8.20 6.81 2.68
N ARG A 213 -7.32 6.80 1.67
CA ARG A 213 -7.68 7.08 0.28
C ARG A 213 -7.63 5.79 -0.54
N ILE A 214 -8.69 5.49 -1.27
CA ILE A 214 -8.72 4.39 -2.24
C ILE A 214 -8.78 4.99 -3.63
N MET A 215 -7.84 4.62 -4.50
CA MET A 215 -7.74 5.19 -5.84
C MET A 215 -7.19 4.19 -6.87
N ASN A 216 -7.31 4.54 -8.14
CA ASN A 216 -6.77 3.77 -9.25
C ASN A 216 -5.31 4.13 -9.49
N ILE A 217 -4.40 3.16 -9.44
CA ILE A 217 -2.97 3.38 -9.69
C ILE A 217 -2.61 3.44 -11.18
N ASN A 218 -3.56 3.07 -12.05
CA ASN A 218 -3.35 3.11 -13.49
C ASN A 218 -3.73 4.47 -14.10
N ASP A 219 -4.29 5.38 -13.30
CA ASP A 219 -4.55 6.75 -13.72
C ASP A 219 -3.27 7.59 -13.59
N PRO A 220 -2.59 7.96 -14.70
CA PRO A 220 -1.27 8.56 -14.64
C PRO A 220 -1.27 9.89 -13.88
N GLY A 221 -0.28 10.06 -13.00
CA GLY A 221 -0.09 11.26 -12.20
C GLY A 221 -1.20 11.50 -11.16
N ALA A 222 -2.08 10.52 -10.93
CA ALA A 222 -3.17 10.64 -9.97
C ALA A 222 -2.66 10.87 -8.55
N LEU A 223 -1.51 10.29 -8.17
CA LEU A 223 -0.92 10.53 -6.85
C LEU A 223 -0.55 12.01 -6.64
N MET A 224 0.15 12.61 -7.60
CA MET A 224 0.53 14.04 -7.51
C MET A 224 -0.70 14.95 -7.54
N ARG A 225 -1.67 14.66 -8.42
CA ARG A 225 -2.94 15.40 -8.49
C ARG A 225 -3.73 15.34 -7.19
N LEU A 226 -3.82 14.16 -6.58
CA LEU A 226 -4.42 13.97 -5.26
C LEU A 226 -3.70 14.82 -4.22
N MET A 227 -2.36 14.79 -4.19
CA MET A 227 -1.57 15.58 -3.24
C MET A 227 -1.77 17.10 -3.41
N ARG A 228 -2.13 17.55 -4.61
CA ARG A 228 -2.49 18.94 -4.92
C ARG A 228 -3.95 19.28 -4.63
N GLY A 229 -4.73 18.35 -4.08
CA GLY A 229 -6.11 18.56 -3.63
C GLY A 229 -7.20 18.19 -4.64
N GLU A 230 -6.85 17.52 -5.74
CA GLU A 230 -7.86 16.99 -6.66
C GLU A 230 -8.69 15.88 -5.98
N ALA A 231 -9.99 15.87 -6.26
CA ALA A 231 -10.93 14.89 -5.71
C ALA A 231 -10.78 13.52 -6.41
N ILE A 232 -9.67 12.83 -6.13
CA ILE A 232 -9.35 11.53 -6.70
C ILE A 232 -9.81 10.43 -5.76
N GLY A 233 -10.54 9.47 -6.33
CA GLY A 233 -11.04 8.28 -5.65
C GLY A 233 -11.89 8.54 -4.41
N SER A 234 -11.85 7.61 -3.47
CA SER A 234 -12.72 7.60 -2.29
C SER A 234 -11.94 7.92 -1.03
N LEU A 235 -12.39 8.92 -0.27
CA LEU A 235 -11.91 9.18 1.09
C LEU A 235 -12.74 8.37 2.09
N VAL A 236 -12.07 7.61 2.94
CA VAL A 236 -12.66 6.94 4.10
C VAL A 236 -12.01 7.49 5.36
N GLU A 237 -12.84 7.99 6.28
CA GLU A 237 -12.37 8.62 7.50
C GLU A 237 -13.26 8.27 8.69
N LYS A 238 -12.85 8.67 9.89
CA LYS A 238 -13.65 8.47 11.09
C LYS A 238 -14.93 9.32 10.96
N GLY A 239 -16.08 8.73 11.25
CA GLY A 239 -17.34 9.48 11.37
C GLY A 239 -17.34 10.34 12.63
N ASP A 240 -18.16 11.39 12.61
CA ASP A 240 -18.44 12.20 13.80
C ASP A 240 -19.11 11.38 14.92
#